data_AF-A0A2D9EXT9-F1
#
_entry.id   AF-A0A2D9EXT9-F1
#
_cell.length_a   1.000
_cell.length_b   1.000
_cell.length_c   1.000
_cell.angle_alpha   90.00
_cell.angle_beta   90.00
_cell.angle_gamma   90.00
#
_symmetry.space_group_name_H-M   'P 1'
#
loop_
_entity.id
_entity.type
_entity.pdbx_description
1 polymer ?
#
loop_
_entity_poly.entity_id
_entity_poly.type
_entity_poly.pdbx_seq_one_letter_code
_entity_poly.pdbx_strand_id
1 'polypeptide(L)' 'VPREQFPEGLAIEVGMVLGAQSDQGPVQFSVASVDDDMVTVDFNHQMAGMTISFSVEVVDITEPAQKDVDGCGPGCGCN' A
#
# COMPACT_ATOMS: atom_id res chain seq x y z
N VAL A 1 -3.35 -5.96 -16.15
CA VAL A 1 -2.04 -5.43 -16.59
C VAL A 1 -1.54 -6.32 -17.71
N PRO A 2 -1.17 -5.78 -18.89
CA PRO A 2 -0.66 -6.60 -19.99
C PRO A 2 0.57 -7.40 -19.54
N ARG A 3 0.63 -8.68 -19.91
CA ARG A 3 1.73 -9.57 -19.50
C ARG A 3 3.10 -9.07 -19.99
N GLU A 4 3.13 -8.34 -21.10
CA GLU A 4 4.31 -7.70 -21.69
C GLU A 4 4.99 -6.66 -20.80
N GLN A 5 4.27 -6.08 -19.82
CA GLN A 5 4.86 -5.11 -18.89
C GLN A 5 5.72 -5.79 -17.81
N PHE A 6 5.65 -7.12 -17.70
CA PHE A 6 6.47 -7.89 -16.79
C PHE A 6 7.74 -8.38 -17.48
N PRO A 7 8.84 -8.60 -16.74
CA PRO A 7 10.10 -9.05 -17.32
C PRO A 7 9.93 -10.38 -18.07
N GLU A 8 10.43 -10.46 -19.31
CA GLU A 8 10.42 -11.70 -20.09
C GLU A 8 11.21 -12.79 -19.36
N GLY A 9 10.57 -13.95 -19.15
CA GLY A 9 11.15 -15.09 -18.44
C GLY A 9 10.83 -15.18 -16.95
N LEU A 10 10.10 -14.21 -16.38
CA LEU A 10 9.59 -14.33 -15.01
C LEU A 10 8.33 -15.22 -14.99
N ALA A 11 8.39 -16.33 -14.25
CA ALA A 11 7.21 -17.16 -13.99
C ALA A 11 6.29 -16.42 -13.00
N ILE A 12 5.32 -15.66 -13.55
CA ILE A 12 4.28 -15.00 -12.76
C ILE A 12 3.35 -16.08 -12.21
N GLU A 13 3.30 -16.22 -10.90
CA GLU A 13 2.39 -17.13 -10.20
C GLU A 13 1.29 -16.35 -9.45
N VAL A 14 0.10 -16.94 -9.35
CA VAL A 14 -0.99 -16.38 -8.54
C VAL A 14 -0.56 -16.35 -7.07
N GLY A 15 -0.78 -15.22 -6.40
CA GLY A 15 -0.34 -14.97 -5.02
C GLY A 15 1.06 -14.37 -4.91
N MET A 16 1.81 -14.25 -6.00
CA MET A 16 3.11 -13.58 -6.00
C MET A 16 2.93 -12.08 -5.71
N VAL A 17 3.75 -11.53 -4.82
CA VAL A 17 3.77 -10.10 -4.49
C VAL A 17 4.90 -9.44 -5.27
N LEU A 18 4.58 -8.40 -6.02
CA LEU A 18 5.51 -7.65 -6.85
C LEU A 18 5.43 -6.15 -6.51
N GLY A 19 6.56 -5.46 -6.72
CA GLY A 19 6.63 -4.01 -6.60
C GLY A 19 6.64 -3.35 -7.97
N ALA A 20 5.86 -2.29 -8.15
CA ALA A 20 5.95 -1.39 -9.29
C ALA A 20 6.27 0.04 -8.83
N GLN A 21 6.91 0.79 -9.72
CA GLN A 21 7.04 2.22 -9.55
C GLN A 21 5.82 2.91 -10.16
N SER A 22 5.09 3.69 -9.37
CA SER A 22 3.97 4.53 -9.83
C SER A 22 4.35 6.01 -9.69
N ASP A 23 3.57 6.90 -10.30
CA ASP A 23 3.72 8.35 -10.19
C ASP A 23 3.60 8.85 -8.74
N GLN A 24 2.95 8.07 -7.88
CA GLN A 24 2.77 8.35 -6.45
C GLN A 24 3.86 7.69 -5.57
N GLY A 25 4.85 7.02 -6.17
CA GLY A 25 5.91 6.29 -5.46
C GLY A 25 5.84 4.78 -5.66
N PRO A 26 6.72 4.02 -4.97
CA PRO A 26 6.74 2.56 -5.06
C PRO A 26 5.46 1.96 -4.45
N VAL A 27 4.76 1.15 -5.23
CA VAL A 27 3.54 0.44 -4.83
C VAL A 27 3.78 -1.07 -4.87
N GLN A 28 3.21 -1.79 -3.92
CA GLN A 28 3.23 -3.26 -3.90
C GLN A 28 1.85 -3.78 -4.27
N PHE A 29 1.80 -4.86 -5.05
CA PHE A 29 0.57 -5.52 -5.46
C PHE A 29 0.77 -7.03 -5.49
N SER A 30 -0.33 -7.77 -5.38
CA SER A 30 -0.35 -9.22 -5.50
C SER A 30 -0.99 -9.66 -6.82
N VAL A 31 -0.58 -10.81 -7.35
CA VAL A 31 -1.19 -11.37 -8.57
C VAL A 31 -2.44 -12.16 -8.19
N ALA A 32 -3.61 -11.71 -8.64
CA ALA A 32 -4.89 -12.35 -8.37
C ALA A 32 -5.24 -13.43 -9.41
N SER A 33 -4.91 -13.21 -10.68
CA SER A 33 -5.05 -14.20 -11.75
C SER A 33 -4.06 -13.94 -12.87
N VAL A 34 -3.72 -14.99 -13.63
CA VAL A 34 -2.88 -14.90 -14.83
C VAL A 34 -3.65 -15.51 -15.98
N ASP A 35 -3.96 -14.71 -16.98
CA ASP A 35 -4.47 -15.12 -18.28
C ASP A 35 -3.36 -15.03 -19.34
N ASP A 36 -3.63 -15.50 -20.57
CA ASP A 36 -2.61 -15.58 -21.64
C ASP A 36 -1.99 -14.22 -21.97
N ASP A 37 -2.82 -13.17 -22.13
CA ASP A 37 -2.37 -11.82 -22.51
C ASP A 37 -2.39 -10.84 -21.33
N MET A 38 -3.15 -11.14 -20.28
CA MET A 38 -3.49 -10.20 -19.20
C MET A 38 -3.26 -10.82 -17.83
N VAL A 39 -2.68 -10.02 -16.92
CA VAL A 39 -2.49 -10.38 -15.51
C VAL A 39 -3.41 -9.50 -14.66
N THR A 40 -4.25 -10.12 -13.84
CA THR A 40 -5.05 -9.42 -12.84
C THR A 40 -4.22 -9.23 -11.59
N VAL A 41 -4.12 -7.98 -11.14
CA VAL A 41 -3.33 -7.59 -9.96
C VAL A 41 -4.24 -6.96 -8.92
N ASP A 42 -3.99 -7.24 -7.65
CA ASP A 42 -4.68 -6.66 -6.52
C ASP A 42 -3.76 -5.70 -5.76
N PHE A 43 -4.16 -4.42 -5.73
CA PHE A 43 -3.49 -3.32 -5.03
C PHE A 43 -4.10 -3.04 -3.65
N ASN A 44 -5.08 -3.83 -3.23
CA ASN A 44 -5.64 -3.68 -1.90
C ASN A 44 -4.54 -3.92 -0.86
N HIS A 45 -4.52 -3.05 0.15
CA HIS A 45 -3.73 -3.30 1.35
C HIS A 45 -4.13 -4.65 1.96
N GLN A 46 -3.21 -5.38 2.59
CA GLN A 46 -3.47 -6.72 3.13
C GLN A 46 -4.67 -6.81 4.09
N MET A 47 -5.09 -5.67 4.67
CA MET A 47 -6.23 -5.55 5.59
C MET A 47 -7.46 -4.86 4.97
N ALA A 48 -7.44 -4.50 3.69
CA ALA A 48 -8.59 -3.89 3.03
C ALA A 48 -9.69 -4.94 2.84
N GLY A 49 -10.93 -4.60 3.20
CA GLY A 49 -12.08 -5.51 3.13
C GLY A 49 -12.25 -6.44 4.33
N MET A 50 -11.34 -6.41 5.30
CA MET A 50 -11.51 -7.15 6.56
C MET A 50 -12.23 -6.27 7.60
N THR A 51 -13.22 -6.82 8.29
CA THR A 51 -13.81 -6.17 9.47
C THR A 51 -12.78 -6.18 10.59
N ILE A 52 -12.19 -5.03 10.89
CA ILE A 52 -11.21 -4.93 11.97
C ILE A 52 -11.95 -4.67 13.28
N SER A 53 -11.95 -5.65 14.18
CA SER A 53 -12.48 -5.50 15.53
C SER A 53 -11.37 -5.06 16.47
N PHE A 54 -11.47 -3.83 16.99
CA PHE A 54 -10.57 -3.30 17.99
C PHE A 54 -11.24 -3.34 19.37
N SER A 55 -10.49 -3.77 20.38
CA SER A 55 -10.82 -3.51 21.79
C SER A 55 -9.93 -2.37 22.23
N VAL A 56 -10.53 -1.22 22.53
CA VAL A 56 -9.82 -0.01 22.93
C VAL A 56 -10.09 0.24 24.40
N GLU A 57 -9.02 0.43 25.16
CA GLU A 57 -9.07 0.89 26.55
C GLU A 57 -8.40 2.27 26.62
N VAL A 58 -9.14 3.27 27.13
CA VAL A 58 -8.62 4.63 27.30
C VAL A 58 -7.85 4.66 28.63
N VAL A 59 -6.53 4.75 28.54
CA VAL A 59 -5.64 4.72 29.72
C VAL A 59 -5.51 6.09 30.38
N ASP A 60 -5.50 7.17 29.58
CA ASP A 60 -5.42 8.55 30.07
C ASP A 60 -5.89 9.53 28.99
N ILE A 61 -6.36 10.72 29.40
CA ILE A 61 -6.70 11.82 28.52
C ILE A 61 -5.93 13.04 28.99
N THR A 62 -4.87 13.38 28.27
CA THR A 62 -4.04 14.55 28.55
C THR A 62 -4.34 15.65 27.54
N GLU A 63 -4.22 16.92 27.94
CA GLU A 63 -4.23 18.03 27.00
C GLU A 63 -3.05 17.85 26.03
N PRO A 64 -3.25 17.97 24.70
CA PRO A 64 -2.13 17.97 23.79
C PRO A 64 -1.22 19.11 24.22
N ALA A 65 0.03 18.79 24.58
CA ALA A 65 1.07 19.79 24.62
C ALA A 65 0.96 20.56 23.29
N GLN A 66 0.93 21.88 23.33
CA GLN A 66 0.66 22.74 22.19
C GLN A 66 1.76 22.59 21.11
N LYS A 67 1.71 21.48 20.36
CA LYS A 67 2.66 20.93 19.38
C LYS A 67 2.19 19.48 19.12
N ASP A 68 1.53 19.07 18.05
CA ASP A 68 1.57 19.48 16.65
C ASP A 68 0.15 19.33 16.08
N VAL A 69 -0.56 20.44 15.84
CA VAL A 69 -1.76 20.43 14.97
C VAL A 69 -1.40 20.62 13.49
N ASP A 70 -0.11 20.74 13.19
CA ASP A 70 0.44 20.69 11.85
C ASP A 70 1.30 19.42 11.74
N GLY A 71 0.74 18.40 11.09
CA GLY A 71 1.49 17.24 10.64
C GLY A 71 2.50 17.63 9.56
N CYS A 72 3.56 18.33 9.93
CA CYS A 72 4.76 18.50 9.14
C CYS A 72 5.90 18.83 10.11
N GLY A 73 6.79 17.87 10.35
CA GLY A 73 7.95 18.07 11.19
C GLY A 73 8.83 19.23 10.69
N PRO A 74 9.74 19.74 11.53
CA PRO A 74 10.61 20.87 11.19
C PRO A 74 11.65 20.42 10.16
N GLY A 75 11.28 20.43 8.88
CA GLY A 75 12.12 19.96 7.79
C GLY A 75 11.56 20.15 6.39
N CYS A 76 10.26 20.40 6.22
CA CYS A 76 9.71 20.80 4.92
C CYS A 76 9.97 22.29 4.66
N GLY A 77 11.07 22.56 3.96
CA GLY A 77 11.28 23.86 3.32
C GLY A 77 10.31 24.05 2.16
N CYS A 78 9.35 24.95 2.32
CA CYS A 78 8.59 25.49 1.20
C CYS A 78 9.48 26.48 0.45
N ASN A 79 9.81 26.19 -0.81
CA ASN A 79 10.02 27.23 -1.83
C ASN A 79 8.68 27.49 -2.50
#